data_AF-A0A3A4RXU8-F1
#
_entry.id   AF-A0A3A4RXU8-F1
#
_cell.length_a   1.000
_cell.length_b   1.000
_cell.length_c   1.000
_cell.angle_alpha   90.00
_cell.angle_beta   90.00
_cell.angle_gamma   90.00
#
_symmetry.space_group_name_H-M   'P 1'
#
loop_
_entity.id
_entity.type
_entity.pdbx_description
1 polymer ?
#
loop_
_entity_poly.entity_id
_entity_poly.type
_entity_poly.pdbx_seq_one_letter_code
_entity_poly.pdbx_strand_id
1 'polypeptide(L)'
;YIDFSKGGILCSQCTSSRKDQRQLSAGTIKQLLWVNSGDLKKAERIRFTPRAVQEGLDFLEKFVLFQVGREPNSLKFLRNIRMTK
;
A
#
# COMPACT_ATOMS: atom_id res chain seq x y z
N TYR A 1 -4.30 -7.66 7.05
CA TYR A 1 -4.48 -8.20 5.69
C TYR A 1 -5.11 -7.14 4.82
N ILE A 2 -4.76 -7.05 3.54
CA ILE A 2 -5.39 -6.06 2.64
C ILE A 2 -6.72 -6.62 2.12
N ASP A 3 -7.79 -5.83 2.16
CA ASP A 3 -9.05 -6.11 1.46
C ASP A 3 -9.10 -5.36 0.15
N PHE A 4 -8.79 -6.06 -0.94
CA PHE A 4 -8.80 -5.47 -2.28
C PHE A 4 -10.21 -5.14 -2.78
N SER A 5 -11.27 -5.77 -2.23
CA SER A 5 -12.65 -5.45 -2.61
C SER A 5 -13.16 -4.16 -1.97
N LYS A 6 -12.56 -3.73 -0.85
CA LYS A 6 -13.01 -2.60 -0.05
C LYS A 6 -11.95 -1.52 0.14
N GLY A 7 -10.79 -1.66 -0.50
CA GLY A 7 -9.65 -0.75 -0.33
C GLY A 7 -9.29 -0.53 1.13
N GLY A 8 -9.26 -1.60 1.93
CA GLY A 8 -9.12 -1.50 3.39
C GLY A 8 -8.10 -2.48 3.97
N ILE A 9 -8.00 -2.49 5.30
CA ILE A 9 -7.20 -3.47 6.05
C ILE A 9 -8.14 -4.28 6.95
N LEU A 10 -8.00 -5.61 6.93
CA LEU A 10 -8.72 -6.56 7.77
C LEU A 10 -7.80 -7.14 8.85
N CYS A 11 -8.36 -7.41 10.03
CA CYS A 11 -7.71 -8.21 11.06
C CYS A 11 -7.77 -9.71 10.70
N SER A 12 -6.99 -10.54 11.42
CA SER A 12 -6.93 -11.99 11.22
C SER A 12 -8.26 -12.73 11.45
N GLN A 13 -9.17 -12.14 12.21
CA GLN A 13 -10.50 -12.72 12.45
C GLN A 13 -11.46 -12.44 11.28
N CYS A 14 -11.33 -11.29 10.62
CA CYS A 14 -12.16 -10.90 9.47
C CYS A 14 -11.73 -11.57 8.15
N THR A 15 -10.68 -12.39 8.18
CA THR A 15 -10.02 -12.93 6.99
C THR A 15 -10.32 -14.39 6.68
N SER A 16 -11.18 -15.03 7.45
CA SER A 16 -11.46 -16.48 7.42
C SER A 16 -12.00 -17.04 6.09
N SER A 17 -12.23 -16.24 5.04
CA SER A 17 -12.81 -16.72 3.77
C SER A 17 -12.21 -16.12 2.48
N ARG A 18 -11.13 -15.33 2.51
CA ARG A 18 -10.58 -14.72 1.28
C ARG A 18 -9.22 -15.32 0.90
N LYS A 19 -9.10 -15.85 -0.33
CA LYS A 19 -7.92 -16.57 -0.84
C LYS A 19 -6.75 -15.69 -1.31
N ASP A 20 -6.97 -14.39 -1.54
CA ASP A 20 -5.93 -13.48 -2.05
C ASP A 20 -5.65 -12.34 -1.05
N GLN A 21 -5.01 -12.69 0.06
CA GLN A 21 -4.70 -11.72 1.10
C GLN A 21 -3.21 -11.55 1.27
N ARG A 22 -2.70 -10.39 0.87
CA ARG A 22 -1.36 -9.97 1.28
C ARG A 22 -1.41 -9.34 2.67
N GLN A 23 -0.50 -9.77 3.53
CA GLN A 23 -0.33 -9.18 4.84
C GLN A 23 0.60 -7.97 4.75
N LEU A 24 0.22 -6.90 5.45
CA LEU A 24 1.16 -5.83 5.77
C LEU A 24 1.85 -6.20 7.08
N SER A 25 3.17 -6.06 7.12
CA SER A 25 3.90 -6.18 8.37
C SER A 25 3.53 -5.05 9.34
N ALA A 26 3.63 -5.31 10.65
CA ALA A 26 3.40 -4.27 11.66
C ALA A 26 4.32 -3.05 11.48
N GLY A 27 5.55 -3.28 10.99
CA GLY A 27 6.49 -2.20 10.65
C GLY A 27 5.97 -1.30 9.55
N THR A 28 5.49 -1.88 8.44
CA THR A 28 4.90 -1.13 7.32
C THR A 28 3.67 -0.35 7.77
N ILE A 29 2.79 -0.94 8.58
CA ILE A 29 1.61 -0.24 9.11
C ILE A 29 2.01 0.99 9.92
N LYS A 30 3.00 0.85 10.83
CA LYS A 30 3.52 2.00 11.61
C LYS A 30 4.10 3.09 10.70
N GLN A 31 4.81 2.70 9.65
CA GLN A 31 5.36 3.65 8.69
C GLN A 31 4.26 4.37 7.89
N LEU A 32 3.21 3.67 7.45
CA LEU A 32 2.07 4.28 6.76
C LEU A 32 1.30 5.25 7.66
N LEU A 33 1.09 4.88 8.94
CA LEU A 33 0.46 5.77 9.93
C LEU A 33 1.30 7.03 10.17
N TRP A 34 2.63 6.88 10.22
CA TRP A 34 3.52 8.04 10.27
C TRP A 34 3.37 8.90 9.02
N VAL A 35 3.35 8.33 7.81
CA VAL A 35 3.20 9.12 6.57
C VAL A 35 1.88 9.91 6.57
N ASN A 36 0.80 9.32 7.09
CA ASN A 36 -0.51 9.96 7.16
C ASN A 36 -0.59 11.14 8.15
N SER A 37 0.24 11.15 9.20
CA SER A 37 0.14 12.12 10.31
C SER A 37 1.41 12.95 10.54
N GLY A 38 2.50 12.59 9.86
CA GLY A 38 3.82 13.15 10.03
C GLY A 38 4.03 14.42 9.22
N ASP A 39 4.98 15.22 9.67
CA ASP A 39 5.38 16.45 8.99
C ASP A 39 6.17 16.13 7.72
N LEU A 40 5.76 16.71 6.59
CA LEU A 40 6.45 16.64 5.30
C LEU A 40 7.94 17.01 5.41
N LYS A 41 8.30 18.00 6.24
CA LYS A 41 9.71 18.38 6.47
C LYS A 41 10.52 17.26 7.11
N LYS A 42 9.87 16.37 7.87
CA LYS A 42 10.51 15.20 8.48
C LYS A 42 10.51 13.99 7.55
N ALA A 43 9.68 13.98 6.51
CA ALA A 43 9.52 12.84 5.60
C ALA A 43 10.82 12.54 4.83
N GLU A 44 11.61 13.57 4.52
CA GLU A 44 12.91 13.43 3.86
C GLU A 44 13.90 12.53 4.62
N ARG A 45 13.75 12.45 5.95
CA ARG A 45 14.61 11.66 6.83
C ARG A 45 14.14 10.23 6.99
N ILE A 46 12.98 9.88 6.45
CA ILE A 46 12.46 8.54 6.59
C ILE A 46 13.22 7.57 5.71
N ARG A 47 13.48 6.41 6.29
CA ARG A 47 14.02 5.25 5.60
C ARG A 47 13.01 4.13 5.67
N PHE A 48 12.50 3.75 4.50
CA PHE A 48 11.67 2.57 4.36
C PHE A 48 12.58 1.37 4.15
N THR A 49 12.24 0.24 4.77
CA THR A 49 12.88 -1.02 4.42
C THR A 49 12.40 -1.45 3.03
N PRO A 50 13.18 -2.23 2.26
CA PRO A 50 12.73 -2.72 0.96
C PRO A 50 11.37 -3.42 1.02
N ARG A 51 11.16 -4.19 2.09
CA ARG A 51 9.87 -4.84 2.39
C ARG A 51 8.74 -3.83 2.57
N ALA A 52 8.95 -2.76 3.33
CA ALA A 52 7.92 -1.76 3.56
C ALA A 52 7.60 -0.93 2.30
N VAL A 53 8.59 -0.69 1.44
CA VAL A 53 8.36 -0.08 0.13
C VAL A 53 7.47 -1.00 -0.72
N GLN A 54 7.78 -2.29 -0.79
CA GLN A 54 7.01 -3.24 -1.60
C GLN A 54 5.58 -3.42 -1.06
N GLU A 55 5.44 -3.63 0.26
CA GLU A 55 4.15 -3.78 0.93
C GLU A 55 3.29 -2.50 0.82
N GLY A 56 3.89 -1.34 1.06
CA GLY A 56 3.22 -0.04 0.96
C GLY A 56 2.81 0.29 -0.46
N LEU A 57 3.66 0.00 -1.46
CA LEU A 57 3.35 0.23 -2.87
C LEU A 57 2.16 -0.63 -3.32
N ASP A 58 2.18 -1.93 -3.03
CA ASP A 58 1.07 -2.82 -3.38
C ASP A 58 -0.24 -2.39 -2.71
N PHE A 59 -0.18 -2.01 -1.44
CA PHE A 59 -1.33 -1.50 -0.71
C PHE A 59 -1.87 -0.20 -1.30
N LEU A 60 -1.02 0.82 -1.48
CA LEU A 60 -1.44 2.15 -1.91
C LEU A 60 -1.98 2.13 -3.35
N GLU A 61 -1.39 1.34 -4.25
CA GLU A 61 -1.93 1.21 -5.60
C GLU A 61 -3.36 0.67 -5.57
N LYS A 62 -3.63 -0.43 -4.85
CA LYS A 62 -5.00 -0.96 -4.73
C LYS A 62 -5.94 -0.06 -3.95
N PHE A 63 -5.45 0.59 -2.89
CA PHE A 63 -6.22 1.53 -2.08
C PHE A 63 -6.70 2.72 -2.92
N VAL A 64 -5.79 3.37 -3.64
CA VAL A 64 -6.12 4.52 -4.50
C VAL A 64 -7.06 4.10 -5.62
N LEU A 65 -6.84 2.94 -6.24
CA LEU A 65 -7.75 2.39 -7.24
C LEU A 65 -9.18 2.24 -6.70
N PHE A 66 -9.31 1.71 -5.49
CA PHE A 66 -10.62 1.57 -4.85
C PHE A 66 -11.27 2.93 -4.57
N GLN A 67 -10.54 3.90 -4.03
CA GLN A 67 -11.07 5.23 -3.70
C GLN A 67 -11.45 6.05 -4.94
N VAL A 68 -10.67 5.92 -6.02
CA VAL A 68 -10.88 6.67 -7.28
C VAL A 68 -11.91 5.98 -8.19
N GLY A 69 -12.16 4.67 -7.99
CA GLY A 69 -13.11 3.87 -8.76
C GLY A 69 -12.66 3.54 -10.20
N ARG A 70 -11.46 3.97 -10.61
CA ARG A 70 -10.86 3.69 -11.92
C ARG A 70 -9.35 3.66 -11.83
N GLU A 71 -8.72 2.99 -12.80
CA GLU A 71 -7.27 2.98 -12.91
C GLU A 71 -6.70 4.27 -13.51
N PRO A 72 -5.82 5.00 -12.79
CA PRO A 72 -5.13 6.14 -13.36
C PRO A 72 -4.23 5.72 -14.52
N ASN A 73 -4.26 6.45 -15.64
CA ASN A 73 -3.35 6.21 -16.77
C ASN A 73 -1.88 6.33 -16.35
N SER A 74 -1.58 7.21 -15.40
CA SER A 74 -0.26 7.36 -14.79
C SER A 74 0.22 6.07 -14.11
N LEU A 75 -0.68 5.29 -13.50
CA LEU A 75 -0.31 4.04 -12.84
C LEU A 75 0.16 2.98 -13.85
N LYS A 76 -0.53 2.85 -14.99
CA LYS A 76 -0.11 1.98 -16.10
C LYS A 76 1.29 2.35 -16.59
N PHE A 77 1.52 3.65 -16.80
CA PHE A 77 2.82 4.18 -17.21
C PHE A 77 3.93 3.89 -16.17
N LEU A 78 3.66 4.15 -14.89
CA LEU A 78 4.63 3.89 -13.80
C LEU A 78 5.00 2.42 -13.68
N ARG A 79 4.05 1.50 -13.88
CA ARG A 79 4.32 0.06 -13.91
C ARG A 79 5.22 -0.33 -15.09
N ASN A 80 4.98 0.22 -16.27
CA ASN A 80 5.83 -0.03 -17.44
C ASN A 80 7.27 0.43 -17.24
N ILE A 81 7.49 1.61 -16.65
CA ILE A 81 8.84 2.11 -16.33
C ILE A 81 9.58 1.17 -15.37
N ARG A 82 8.87 0.60 -14.39
CA ARG A 82 9.50 -0.33 -13.44
C ARG A 82 9.90 -1.66 -14.07
N MET A 83 9.21 -2.09 -15.13
CA MET A 83 9.55 -3.31 -15.86
C MET A 83 10.71 -3.13 -16.85
N THR A 84 11.04 -1.89 -17.21
CA THR A 84 12.14 -1.56 -18.14
C THR A 84 13.48 -1.31 -17.46
N LYS A 85 13.52 -1.40 -16.13
CA LYS A 85 14.75 -1.43 -15.31
C LYS A 85 15.15 -2.87 -15.02
#